data_AF-A0A0S8H9E5-F1
#
_entry.id   AF-A0A0S8H9E5-F1
#
_cell.length_a   1.000
_cell.length_b   1.000
_cell.length_c   1.000
_cell.angle_alpha   90.00
_cell.angle_beta   90.00
_cell.angle_gamma   90.00
#
_symmetry.space_group_name_H-M   'P 1'
#
loop_
_entity.id
_entity.type
_entity.pdbx_description
1 polymer ?
#
loop_
_entity_poly.entity_id
_entity_poly.type
_entity_poly.pdbx_seq_one_letter_code
_entity_poly.pdbx_strand_id
1 'polypeptide(L)'
;MVPILIGPLQILLAILPAILLALLGAIVSILRPSAVKAALKLLWKKKLPAALFVMAVVGIVYLLSHAFPGAGAQVGQADLGRADWPAYRGGIERRGSSGDGPDPLERAILRTFADENVKTFHASPAVTGNRVYVATANKGVFADSGAICCLDADTLGLAWRYAPRGFRATYSSPAVAEGYVVCGEGLHFTREARITCLDAATGRRLWELRTKSHVESSPCIYEGKAYIGAGDDGMYCIALKPAGGGQPRLIWHLEGKDYPDCETSPIAHDGKVYFGLGEGGCAVVCVDARSGEEIWRTPAPYPVFSSPTLSRGKLFVGMGNGNLIETAEAVREKKIKKMRQAGLEEAEIDRRAAKLAPAGEVWCLNPNDGKVIWSYPLPRTVLGAIAAAEGRIYFGCRDGKFYCLTTEKEVVGRPFDAHDPIATSPAVGTDHVYFVTEKGRLYCLDRRTLQRVWDMPVGTAAPFLSSPAV
;
A
#
# COMPACT_ATOMS: atom_id res chain seq x y z
N MET A 1 7.80 10.19 41.79
CA MET A 1 6.39 10.56 42.04
C MET A 1 5.71 10.77 40.70
N VAL A 2 4.87 9.81 40.29
CA VAL A 2 3.98 9.90 39.12
C VAL A 2 2.59 9.57 39.65
N PRO A 3 1.56 10.43 39.48
CA PRO A 3 0.21 10.13 39.94
C PRO A 3 -0.46 9.15 38.98
N ILE A 4 -1.02 8.09 39.55
CA ILE A 4 -1.79 7.07 38.85
C ILE A 4 -3.16 7.68 38.49
N LEU A 5 -3.47 7.76 37.20
CA LEU A 5 -4.79 8.13 36.67
C LEU A 5 -5.79 6.97 36.92
N ILE A 6 -6.36 6.92 38.11
CA ILE A 6 -7.58 6.15 38.41
C ILE A 6 -8.69 7.18 38.62
N GLY A 7 -9.58 7.35 37.66
CA GLY A 7 -10.66 8.34 37.76
C GLY A 7 -11.92 7.95 36.99
N PRO A 8 -11.87 7.71 35.67
CA PRO A 8 -13.11 7.57 34.89
C PRO A 8 -13.78 6.18 35.03
N LEU A 9 -12.99 5.10 35.04
CA LEU A 9 -13.51 3.74 34.97
C LEU A 9 -14.12 3.27 36.30
N GLN A 10 -13.55 3.69 37.43
CA GLN A 10 -14.09 3.37 38.76
C GLN A 10 -15.39 4.13 39.05
N ILE A 11 -15.50 5.39 38.61
CA ILE A 11 -16.75 6.15 38.72
C ILE A 11 -17.85 5.47 37.92
N LEU A 12 -17.55 5.01 36.69
CA LEU A 12 -18.51 4.30 35.84
C LEU A 12 -18.96 2.97 36.47
N LEU A 13 -18.02 2.20 37.05
CA LEU A 13 -18.33 0.94 37.73
C LEU A 13 -19.15 1.15 39.01
N ALA A 14 -18.95 2.26 39.73
CA ALA A 14 -19.70 2.58 40.94
C ALA A 14 -21.17 2.95 40.67
N ILE A 15 -21.48 3.57 39.54
CA ILE A 15 -22.85 3.99 39.17
C ILE A 15 -23.62 2.95 38.35
N LEU A 16 -22.94 1.92 37.82
CA LEU A 16 -23.54 0.87 36.98
C LEU A 16 -24.71 0.12 37.67
N PRO A 17 -24.65 -0.24 38.97
CA PRO A 17 -25.78 -0.89 39.64
C PRO A 17 -27.02 -0.01 39.73
N ALA A 18 -26.86 1.30 39.92
CA ALA A 18 -27.97 2.26 40.01
C ALA A 18 -28.64 2.46 38.64
N ILE A 19 -27.86 2.50 37.57
CA ILE A 19 -28.37 2.56 36.19
C ILE A 19 -29.15 1.29 35.84
N LEU A 20 -28.63 0.11 36.21
CA LEU A 20 -29.31 -1.17 36.00
C LEU A 20 -30.62 -1.26 36.80
N LEU A 21 -30.65 -0.78 38.06
CA LEU A 21 -31.87 -0.73 38.87
C LEU A 21 -32.92 0.23 38.27
N ALA A 22 -32.50 1.39 37.79
CA ALA A 22 -33.38 2.37 37.15
C ALA A 22 -34.00 1.82 35.85
N LEU A 23 -33.20 1.11 35.05
CA LEU A 23 -33.68 0.44 33.83
C LEU A 23 -34.63 -0.71 34.14
N LEU A 24 -34.36 -1.52 35.16
CA LEU A 24 -35.28 -2.57 35.62
C LEU A 24 -36.60 -1.99 36.14
N GLY A 25 -36.55 -0.89 36.90
CA GLY A 25 -37.75 -0.18 37.35
C GLY A 25 -38.59 0.37 36.19
N ALA A 26 -37.93 0.92 35.15
CA ALA A 26 -38.59 1.40 33.94
C ALA A 26 -39.23 0.27 33.13
N ILE A 27 -38.57 -0.89 33.01
CA ILE A 27 -39.09 -2.08 32.32
C ILE A 27 -40.27 -2.69 33.09
N VAL A 28 -40.20 -2.77 34.42
CA VAL A 28 -41.30 -3.27 35.26
C VAL A 28 -42.51 -2.32 35.25
N SER A 29 -42.29 -1.01 35.09
CA SER A 29 -43.36 -0.02 34.88
C SER A 29 -44.10 -0.24 33.55
N ILE A 30 -43.39 -0.62 32.48
CA ILE A 30 -43.96 -0.92 31.16
C ILE A 30 -44.77 -2.22 31.16
N LEU A 31 -44.46 -3.17 32.06
CA LEU A 31 -45.16 -4.45 32.17
C LEU A 31 -46.50 -4.38 32.93
N ARG A 32 -46.94 -3.20 33.39
CA ARG A 32 -48.28 -3.04 33.98
C ARG A 32 -49.35 -3.05 32.87
N PRO A 33 -50.34 -3.96 32.91
CA PRO A 33 -51.36 -4.10 31.86
C PRO A 33 -52.17 -2.81 31.57
N SER A 34 -52.27 -1.91 32.56
CA SER A 34 -52.93 -0.61 32.44
C SER A 34 -52.11 0.42 31.63
N ALA A 35 -50.77 0.38 31.70
CA ALA A 35 -49.89 1.28 30.97
C ALA A 35 -49.81 0.93 29.47
N VAL A 36 -49.78 -0.36 29.15
CA VAL A 36 -49.80 -0.86 27.76
C VAL A 36 -51.14 -0.52 27.07
N LYS A 37 -52.27 -0.66 27.78
CA LYS A 37 -53.58 -0.23 27.27
C LYS A 37 -53.68 1.28 27.04
N ALA A 38 -53.07 2.09 27.91
CA ALA A 38 -53.05 3.54 27.75
C ALA A 38 -52.17 3.97 26.55
N ALA A 39 -50.98 3.37 26.40
CA ALA A 39 -50.08 3.62 25.28
C ALA A 39 -50.67 3.19 23.93
N LEU A 40 -51.32 2.02 23.87
CA LEU A 40 -52.02 1.56 22.67
C LEU A 40 -53.20 2.47 22.30
N LYS A 41 -53.96 2.97 23.29
CA LYS A 41 -55.03 3.97 23.04
C LYS A 41 -54.48 5.30 22.52
N LEU A 42 -53.32 5.74 23.01
CA LEU A 42 -52.67 6.98 22.57
C LEU A 42 -52.11 6.85 21.15
N LEU A 43 -51.49 5.71 20.85
CA LEU A 43 -51.01 5.37 19.51
C LEU A 43 -52.16 5.25 18.51
N TRP A 44 -53.30 4.66 18.89
CA TRP A 44 -54.49 4.56 18.05
C TRP A 44 -55.15 5.92 17.79
N LYS A 45 -55.20 6.81 18.79
CA LYS A 45 -55.74 8.18 18.64
C LYS A 45 -54.86 9.11 17.79
N LYS A 46 -53.55 8.85 17.68
CA LYS A 46 -52.58 9.70 16.96
C LYS A 46 -52.22 9.19 15.55
N LYS A 47 -52.85 8.10 15.07
CA LYS A 47 -52.54 7.48 13.77
C LYS A 47 -52.68 8.42 12.58
N LEU A 48 -53.73 9.25 12.56
CA LEU A 48 -53.97 10.21 11.47
C LEU A 48 -52.91 11.33 11.42
N PRO A 49 -52.59 12.04 12.52
CA PRO A 49 -51.57 13.08 12.48
C PRO A 49 -50.14 12.54 12.27
N ALA A 50 -49.81 11.33 12.75
CA ALA A 50 -48.51 10.74 12.50
C ALA A 50 -48.31 10.32 11.03
N ALA A 51 -49.34 9.72 10.41
CA ALA A 51 -49.31 9.37 8.99
C ALA A 51 -49.25 10.63 8.10
N LEU A 52 -50.01 11.68 8.44
CA LEU A 52 -49.96 12.98 7.75
C LEU A 52 -48.60 13.65 7.89
N PHE A 53 -47.95 13.57 9.05
CA PHE A 53 -46.60 14.09 9.27
C PHE A 53 -45.56 13.35 8.43
N VAL A 54 -45.62 12.02 8.38
CA VAL A 54 -44.71 11.22 7.54
C VAL A 54 -44.93 11.52 6.05
N MET A 55 -46.18 11.62 5.61
CA MET A 55 -46.52 12.01 4.23
C MET A 55 -46.03 13.42 3.88
N ALA A 56 -46.14 14.38 4.81
CA ALA A 56 -45.64 15.74 4.63
C ALA A 56 -44.11 15.77 4.55
N VAL A 57 -43.40 15.03 5.42
CA VAL A 57 -41.94 14.94 5.39
C VAL A 57 -41.46 14.25 4.10
N VAL A 58 -42.08 13.15 3.69
CA VAL A 58 -41.77 12.46 2.42
C VAL A 58 -42.05 13.37 1.23
N GLY A 59 -43.16 14.11 1.24
CA GLY A 59 -43.51 15.07 0.20
C GLY A 59 -42.52 16.23 0.12
N ILE A 60 -42.07 16.77 1.26
CA ILE A 60 -41.05 17.82 1.32
C ILE A 60 -39.70 17.29 0.82
N VAL A 61 -39.29 16.09 1.21
CA VAL A 61 -38.05 15.45 0.73
C VAL A 61 -38.12 15.20 -0.78
N TYR A 62 -39.26 14.75 -1.28
CA TYR A 62 -39.50 14.54 -2.72
C TYR A 62 -39.49 15.86 -3.51
N LEU A 63 -40.14 16.92 -2.98
CA LEU A 63 -40.13 18.24 -3.59
C LEU A 63 -38.73 18.87 -3.56
N LEU A 64 -37.99 18.75 -2.46
CA LEU A 64 -36.62 19.26 -2.36
C LEU A 64 -35.66 18.53 -3.31
N SER A 65 -35.84 17.21 -3.51
CA SER A 65 -35.01 16.45 -4.45
C SER A 65 -35.31 16.72 -5.93
N HIS A 66 -36.48 17.30 -6.25
CA HIS A 66 -36.87 17.67 -7.62
C HIS A 66 -36.77 19.17 -7.90
N ALA A 67 -36.92 20.03 -6.89
CA ALA A 67 -36.74 21.48 -7.00
C ALA A 67 -35.25 21.89 -6.95
N PHE A 68 -34.44 21.09 -6.26
CA PHE A 68 -32.99 21.14 -6.32
C PHE A 68 -32.53 19.77 -6.78
N PRO A 69 -32.40 19.50 -8.09
CA PRO A 69 -31.55 18.39 -8.50
C PRO A 69 -30.25 18.62 -7.74
N GLY A 70 -29.90 17.69 -6.84
CA GLY A 70 -28.64 17.78 -6.13
C GLY A 70 -27.59 18.14 -7.16
N ALA A 71 -26.67 19.03 -6.82
CA ALA A 71 -25.50 19.27 -7.63
C ALA A 71 -24.76 17.92 -7.74
N GLY A 72 -25.25 17.06 -8.62
CA GLY A 72 -24.48 16.06 -9.27
C GLY A 72 -23.43 16.91 -9.93
N ALA A 73 -22.25 16.90 -9.32
CA ALA A 73 -21.05 17.23 -10.04
C ALA A 73 -21.24 16.57 -11.40
N GLN A 74 -21.40 17.37 -12.45
CA GLN A 74 -21.11 16.88 -13.77
C GLN A 74 -19.68 16.38 -13.62
N VAL A 75 -19.54 15.05 -13.48
CA VAL A 75 -18.27 14.39 -13.62
C VAL A 75 -17.90 14.72 -15.04
N GLY A 76 -17.08 15.76 -15.20
CA GLY A 76 -16.49 16.07 -16.49
C GLY A 76 -15.97 14.76 -17.03
N GLN A 77 -16.37 14.42 -18.25
CA GLN A 77 -15.86 13.25 -18.95
C GLN A 77 -14.34 13.33 -18.82
N ALA A 78 -13.77 12.42 -18.02
CA ALA A 78 -12.36 12.46 -17.75
C ALA A 78 -11.68 12.28 -19.10
N ASP A 79 -10.90 13.28 -19.50
CA ASP A 79 -9.83 13.05 -20.45
C ASP A 79 -8.81 12.20 -19.68
N LEU A 80 -9.05 10.89 -19.67
CA LEU A 80 -8.04 9.90 -19.33
C LEU A 80 -7.03 9.95 -20.48
N GLY A 81 -6.29 11.06 -20.56
CA GLY A 81 -5.09 11.15 -21.35
C GLY A 81 -4.30 9.88 -21.06
N ARG A 82 -3.90 9.18 -22.12
CA ARG A 82 -3.34 7.82 -22.21
C ARG A 82 -2.16 7.44 -21.27
N ALA A 83 -1.83 8.24 -20.26
CA ALA A 83 -0.73 7.97 -19.34
C ALA A 83 -1.11 6.85 -18.36
N ASP A 84 -0.77 5.61 -18.65
CA ASP A 84 -0.97 4.51 -17.69
C ASP A 84 0.07 4.58 -16.55
N TRP A 85 -0.31 4.09 -15.36
CA TRP A 85 0.55 3.82 -14.21
C TRP A 85 0.47 2.32 -13.85
N PRO A 86 0.90 1.42 -14.76
CA PRO A 86 0.62 -0.01 -14.70
C PRO A 86 1.27 -0.75 -13.53
N ALA A 87 2.25 -0.18 -12.86
CA ALA A 87 2.97 -0.84 -11.79
C ALA A 87 3.32 0.12 -10.66
N TYR A 88 3.75 -0.43 -9.52
CA TYR A 88 4.38 0.36 -8.46
C TYR A 88 5.43 1.29 -9.07
N ARG A 89 5.37 2.58 -8.74
CA ARG A 89 6.26 3.64 -9.29
C ARG A 89 6.15 3.84 -10.81
N GLY A 90 4.99 3.56 -11.40
CA GLY A 90 4.60 4.05 -12.72
C GLY A 90 4.91 3.14 -13.90
N GLY A 91 5.94 2.30 -13.83
CA GLY A 91 6.27 1.44 -14.96
C GLY A 91 7.49 0.59 -14.71
N ILE A 92 8.04 0.01 -15.78
CA ILE A 92 9.12 -0.98 -15.68
C ILE A 92 10.41 -0.42 -15.11
N GLU A 93 10.67 0.86 -15.36
CA GLU A 93 11.84 1.59 -14.85
C GLU A 93 11.63 2.14 -13.43
N ARG A 94 10.42 2.01 -12.88
CA ARG A 94 10.06 2.44 -11.52
C ARG A 94 10.41 3.89 -11.23
N ARG A 95 10.33 4.76 -12.24
CA ARG A 95 10.70 6.17 -12.14
C ARG A 95 9.90 6.93 -11.09
N GLY A 96 8.68 6.51 -10.78
CA GLY A 96 7.81 7.25 -9.87
C GLY A 96 7.47 8.65 -10.38
N SER A 97 7.61 8.87 -11.69
CA SER A 97 7.25 10.10 -12.37
C SER A 97 6.58 9.79 -13.69
N SER A 98 5.62 10.62 -14.07
CA SER A 98 4.97 10.58 -15.39
C SER A 98 5.90 11.05 -16.52
N GLY A 99 6.89 11.89 -16.23
CA GLY A 99 7.89 12.36 -17.19
C GLY A 99 7.40 13.42 -18.19
N ASP A 100 6.11 13.77 -18.15
CA ASP A 100 5.46 14.69 -19.11
C ASP A 100 5.45 16.15 -18.64
N GLY A 101 6.10 16.46 -17.51
CA GLY A 101 6.02 17.78 -16.87
C GLY A 101 7.37 18.29 -16.34
N PRO A 102 7.44 19.60 -16.02
CA PRO A 102 8.61 20.17 -15.38
C PRO A 102 8.79 19.60 -13.97
N ASP A 103 10.05 19.50 -13.56
CA ASP A 103 10.41 19.03 -12.23
C ASP A 103 9.93 20.02 -11.14
N PRO A 104 9.37 19.53 -10.01
CA PRO A 104 9.03 20.36 -8.86
C PRO A 104 10.24 21.07 -8.22
N LEU A 105 10.47 22.33 -8.58
CA LEU A 105 11.55 23.14 -8.01
C LEU A 105 11.13 23.96 -6.79
N GLU A 106 9.83 24.20 -6.61
CA GLU A 106 9.33 24.99 -5.50
C GLU A 106 9.25 24.16 -4.22
N ARG A 107 9.86 24.68 -3.15
CA ARG A 107 9.75 24.12 -1.80
C ARG A 107 8.45 24.60 -1.14
N ALA A 108 7.30 24.12 -1.62
CA ALA A 108 6.00 24.50 -1.10
C ALA A 108 5.02 23.32 -1.06
N ILE A 109 4.20 23.25 -0.01
CA ILE A 109 3.01 22.40 0.00
C ILE A 109 1.88 23.24 -0.59
N LEU A 110 1.51 22.93 -1.84
CA LEU A 110 0.44 23.64 -2.53
C LEU A 110 -0.94 23.28 -1.97
N ARG A 111 -1.13 22.00 -1.61
CA ARG A 111 -2.39 21.48 -1.08
C ARG A 111 -2.15 20.21 -0.26
N THR A 112 -3.04 19.96 0.70
CA THR A 112 -3.10 18.72 1.48
C THR A 112 -4.49 18.12 1.36
N PHE A 113 -4.56 16.81 1.16
CA PHE A 113 -5.80 16.04 1.27
C PHE A 113 -5.90 15.40 2.65
N ALA A 114 -7.05 15.56 3.31
CA ALA A 114 -7.40 14.90 4.56
C ALA A 114 -8.91 14.58 4.55
N ASP A 115 -9.27 13.43 5.11
CA ASP A 115 -10.66 12.99 5.29
C ASP A 115 -10.80 12.47 6.72
N GLU A 116 -11.91 12.74 7.41
CA GLU A 116 -12.11 12.35 8.82
C GLU A 116 -11.91 10.84 9.04
N ASN A 117 -12.18 10.05 8.01
CA ASN A 117 -12.03 8.60 7.99
C ASN A 117 -10.71 8.15 7.34
N VAL A 118 -9.77 9.06 7.02
CA VAL A 118 -8.48 8.73 6.40
C VAL A 118 -7.37 9.46 7.14
N LYS A 119 -6.64 8.70 7.96
CA LYS A 119 -5.60 9.21 8.85
C LYS A 119 -4.19 8.88 8.39
N THR A 120 -4.03 7.82 7.59
CA THR A 120 -2.71 7.33 7.19
C THR A 120 -2.74 6.75 5.78
N PHE A 121 -1.62 6.90 5.08
CA PHE A 121 -1.33 6.29 3.79
C PHE A 121 0.00 5.54 3.92
N HIS A 122 -0.03 4.21 3.78
CA HIS A 122 1.19 3.43 3.67
C HIS A 122 1.59 3.17 2.22
N ALA A 123 0.58 2.98 1.36
CA ALA A 123 0.74 2.87 -0.08
C ALA A 123 1.26 4.17 -0.72
N SER A 124 1.97 4.03 -1.83
CA SER A 124 2.38 5.16 -2.67
C SER A 124 1.27 5.52 -3.66
N PRO A 125 1.12 6.80 -4.03
CA PRO A 125 0.15 7.21 -5.03
C PRO A 125 0.49 6.67 -6.43
N ALA A 126 -0.55 6.41 -7.23
CA ALA A 126 -0.47 6.28 -8.67
C ALA A 126 -1.11 7.51 -9.32
N VAL A 127 -0.43 8.10 -10.30
CA VAL A 127 -0.84 9.37 -10.92
C VAL A 127 -1.01 9.15 -12.41
N THR A 128 -2.19 9.45 -12.95
CA THR A 128 -2.49 9.29 -14.38
C THR A 128 -3.43 10.40 -14.83
N GLY A 129 -3.05 11.11 -15.90
CA GLY A 129 -3.76 12.32 -16.32
C GLY A 129 -3.99 13.29 -15.16
N ASN A 130 -5.23 13.75 -14.98
CA ASN A 130 -5.64 14.58 -13.83
C ASN A 130 -6.21 13.75 -12.66
N ARG A 131 -5.66 12.56 -12.38
CA ARG A 131 -6.15 11.68 -11.30
C ARG A 131 -5.02 11.17 -10.43
N VAL A 132 -5.29 11.15 -9.12
CA VAL A 132 -4.43 10.56 -8.10
C VAL A 132 -5.17 9.40 -7.42
N TYR A 133 -4.63 8.20 -7.56
CA TYR A 133 -5.15 6.99 -6.94
C TYR A 133 -4.31 6.64 -5.72
N VAL A 134 -4.95 6.46 -4.57
CA VAL A 134 -4.29 6.17 -3.29
C VAL A 134 -5.07 5.14 -2.49
N ALA A 135 -4.35 4.31 -1.74
CA ALA A 135 -4.95 3.40 -0.78
C ALA A 135 -4.71 3.88 0.66
N THR A 136 -5.76 3.83 1.47
CA THR A 136 -5.75 4.35 2.84
C THR A 136 -5.52 3.23 3.85
N ALA A 137 -4.93 3.56 5.00
CA ALA A 137 -4.53 2.58 6.00
C ALA A 137 -4.81 3.08 7.44
N ASN A 138 -6.05 3.02 7.89
CA ASN A 138 -6.38 3.41 9.26
C ASN A 138 -6.23 2.22 10.20
N LYS A 139 -5.40 2.38 11.22
CA LYS A 139 -5.37 1.44 12.34
C LYS A 139 -6.37 1.86 13.41
N GLY A 140 -7.30 0.97 13.73
CA GLY A 140 -8.29 1.18 14.78
C GLY A 140 -7.99 0.34 16.02
N VAL A 141 -8.61 0.68 17.16
CA VAL A 141 -8.45 -0.08 18.41
C VAL A 141 -9.05 -1.49 18.28
N PHE A 142 -10.16 -1.62 17.54
CA PHE A 142 -10.89 -2.89 17.39
C PHE A 142 -10.74 -3.52 16.02
N ALA A 143 -10.52 -2.71 14.98
CA ALA A 143 -10.33 -3.16 13.61
C ALA A 143 -9.62 -2.10 12.78
N ASP A 144 -8.77 -2.55 11.88
CA ASP A 144 -8.19 -1.70 10.84
C ASP A 144 -9.21 -1.46 9.73
N SER A 145 -9.11 -0.30 9.07
CA SER A 145 -9.93 0.03 7.91
C SER A 145 -9.10 0.67 6.81
N GLY A 146 -9.52 0.47 5.56
CA GLY A 146 -8.90 1.06 4.39
C GLY A 146 -9.93 1.39 3.33
N ALA A 147 -9.46 2.06 2.28
CA ALA A 147 -10.23 2.36 1.09
C ALA A 147 -9.26 2.54 -0.08
N ILE A 148 -9.77 2.39 -1.30
CA ILE A 148 -9.10 2.86 -2.52
C ILE A 148 -9.83 4.13 -2.92
N CYS A 149 -9.10 5.23 -3.04
CA CYS A 149 -9.64 6.53 -3.40
C CYS A 149 -9.06 6.99 -4.72
N CYS A 150 -9.88 7.70 -5.49
CA CYS A 150 -9.45 8.45 -6.65
C CYS A 150 -9.76 9.93 -6.39
N LEU A 151 -8.73 10.76 -6.50
CA LEU A 151 -8.79 12.21 -6.32
C LEU A 151 -8.55 12.89 -7.66
N ASP A 152 -9.18 14.04 -7.85
CA ASP A 152 -8.79 14.99 -8.91
C ASP A 152 -7.45 15.65 -8.53
N ALA A 153 -6.47 15.66 -9.42
CA ALA A 153 -5.11 16.10 -9.06
C ALA A 153 -5.01 17.61 -8.80
N ASP A 154 -5.77 18.41 -9.55
CA ASP A 154 -5.78 19.89 -9.43
C ASP A 154 -6.44 20.36 -8.11
N THR A 155 -7.54 19.71 -7.74
CA THR A 155 -8.37 20.12 -6.59
C THR A 155 -8.13 19.30 -5.33
N LEU A 156 -7.54 18.09 -5.46
CA LEU A 156 -7.58 17.00 -4.49
C LEU A 156 -8.99 16.65 -4.00
N GLY A 157 -10.02 16.98 -4.79
CA GLY A 157 -11.40 16.57 -4.53
C GLY A 157 -11.60 15.08 -4.77
N LEU A 158 -12.40 14.42 -3.93
CA LEU A 158 -12.70 13.00 -4.07
C LEU A 158 -13.58 12.76 -5.30
N ALA A 159 -13.02 12.15 -6.34
CA ALA A 159 -13.77 11.73 -7.52
C ALA A 159 -14.62 10.50 -7.23
N TRP A 160 -14.02 9.49 -6.57
CA TRP A 160 -14.74 8.34 -6.04
C TRP A 160 -13.96 7.65 -4.91
N ARG A 161 -14.69 6.83 -4.14
CA ARG A 161 -14.12 6.00 -3.07
C ARG A 161 -14.70 4.60 -3.11
N TYR A 162 -13.81 3.61 -3.07
CA TYR A 162 -14.15 2.21 -2.89
C TYR A 162 -13.76 1.75 -1.48
N ALA A 163 -14.76 1.52 -0.64
CA ALA A 163 -14.59 1.11 0.76
C ALA A 163 -15.69 0.11 1.18
N PRO A 164 -15.70 -1.11 0.62
CA PRO A 164 -16.68 -2.12 1.00
C PRO A 164 -16.54 -2.47 2.49
N ARG A 165 -17.61 -3.01 3.08
CA ARG A 165 -17.60 -3.41 4.49
C ARG A 165 -16.41 -4.33 4.78
N GLY A 166 -15.66 -4.00 5.82
CA GLY A 166 -14.50 -4.78 6.26
C GLY A 166 -13.26 -4.63 5.39
N PHE A 167 -13.16 -3.64 4.50
CA PHE A 167 -11.89 -3.28 3.85
C PHE A 167 -10.86 -2.82 4.88
N ARG A 168 -9.70 -3.50 4.91
CA ARG A 168 -8.62 -3.31 5.88
C ARG A 168 -7.53 -2.40 5.33
N ALA A 169 -6.66 -1.93 6.23
CA ALA A 169 -5.47 -1.19 5.88
C ALA A 169 -4.57 -1.98 4.91
N THR A 170 -3.85 -1.28 4.03
CA THR A 170 -3.02 -1.92 2.98
C THR A 170 -1.71 -1.18 2.74
N TYR A 171 -0.66 -1.95 2.43
CA TYR A 171 0.61 -1.45 1.87
C TYR A 171 0.59 -1.40 0.33
N SER A 172 -0.31 -2.15 -0.30
CA SER A 172 -0.40 -2.30 -1.74
C SER A 172 -0.77 -0.97 -2.40
N SER A 173 0.07 -0.51 -3.31
CA SER A 173 -0.19 0.69 -4.10
C SER A 173 -1.08 0.35 -5.30
N PRO A 174 -2.04 1.22 -5.68
CA PRO A 174 -2.87 0.98 -6.85
C PRO A 174 -2.03 0.90 -8.13
N ALA A 175 -2.34 -0.06 -9.00
CA ALA A 175 -1.88 -0.09 -10.39
C ALA A 175 -3.04 0.36 -11.29
N VAL A 176 -2.78 1.29 -12.20
CA VAL A 176 -3.83 1.89 -13.04
C VAL A 176 -3.41 1.83 -14.50
N ALA A 177 -4.10 1.03 -15.31
CA ALA A 177 -3.81 0.93 -16.73
C ALA A 177 -5.01 0.33 -17.48
N GLU A 178 -5.11 0.59 -18.79
CA GLU A 178 -6.14 0.02 -19.66
C GLU A 178 -7.59 0.32 -19.18
N GLY A 179 -7.79 1.38 -18.39
CA GLY A 179 -9.08 1.72 -17.78
C GLY A 179 -9.43 0.94 -16.49
N TYR A 180 -8.48 0.19 -15.93
CA TYR A 180 -8.64 -0.60 -14.71
C TYR A 180 -7.78 -0.07 -13.57
N VAL A 181 -8.25 -0.24 -12.34
CA VAL A 181 -7.45 -0.07 -11.11
C VAL A 181 -7.39 -1.41 -10.40
N VAL A 182 -6.19 -1.91 -10.13
CA VAL A 182 -5.98 -3.13 -9.33
C VAL A 182 -5.26 -2.77 -8.04
N CYS A 183 -5.66 -3.38 -6.93
CA CYS A 183 -5.01 -3.15 -5.63
C CYS A 183 -5.17 -4.37 -4.72
N GLY A 184 -4.12 -4.66 -3.95
CA GLY A 184 -4.14 -5.62 -2.86
C GLY A 184 -4.66 -5.03 -1.55
N GLU A 185 -5.05 -5.91 -0.63
CA GLU A 185 -5.46 -5.57 0.72
C GLU A 185 -4.54 -6.24 1.75
N GLY A 186 -4.32 -5.55 2.86
CA GLY A 186 -3.81 -6.16 4.09
C GLY A 186 -2.41 -5.71 4.46
N LEU A 187 -2.09 -6.04 5.70
CA LEU A 187 -0.77 -5.98 6.32
C LEU A 187 -0.29 -7.41 6.63
N HIS A 188 0.96 -7.58 7.04
CA HIS A 188 1.65 -8.88 7.17
C HIS A 188 0.95 -9.99 7.98
N PHE A 189 0.06 -9.63 8.90
CA PHE A 189 -0.71 -10.59 9.70
C PHE A 189 -2.11 -10.88 9.12
N THR A 190 -2.45 -10.29 7.98
CA THR A 190 -3.78 -10.38 7.37
C THR A 190 -3.94 -11.73 6.69
N ARG A 191 -5.06 -12.41 6.96
CA ARG A 191 -5.50 -13.59 6.21
C ARG A 191 -6.76 -13.26 5.42
N GLU A 192 -7.06 -14.05 4.41
CA GLU A 192 -8.25 -13.86 3.58
C GLU A 192 -8.30 -12.47 2.93
N ALA A 193 -7.14 -11.97 2.50
CA ALA A 193 -7.01 -10.67 1.87
C ALA A 193 -7.64 -10.65 0.48
N ARG A 194 -7.95 -9.44 0.01
CA ARG A 194 -8.50 -9.21 -1.32
C ARG A 194 -7.43 -8.79 -2.31
N ILE A 195 -7.60 -9.28 -3.53
CA ILE A 195 -7.14 -8.60 -4.75
C ILE A 195 -8.40 -8.05 -5.41
N THR A 196 -8.46 -6.73 -5.59
CA THR A 196 -9.64 -6.06 -6.13
C THR A 196 -9.31 -5.40 -7.46
N CYS A 197 -10.21 -5.53 -8.44
CA CYS A 197 -10.18 -4.79 -9.69
C CYS A 197 -11.41 -3.89 -9.82
N LEU A 198 -11.16 -2.62 -10.12
CA LEU A 198 -12.16 -1.57 -10.26
C LEU A 198 -12.09 -0.97 -11.66
N ASP A 199 -13.22 -0.44 -12.12
CA ASP A 199 -13.27 0.49 -13.24
C ASP A 199 -12.60 1.81 -12.83
N ALA A 200 -11.59 2.27 -13.58
CA ALA A 200 -10.77 3.42 -13.19
C ALA A 200 -11.53 4.75 -13.15
N ALA A 201 -12.56 4.89 -13.99
CA ALA A 201 -13.36 6.11 -14.10
C ALA A 201 -14.39 6.22 -12.96
N THR A 202 -15.02 5.11 -12.60
CA THR A 202 -16.17 5.09 -11.69
C THR A 202 -15.87 4.52 -10.30
N GLY A 203 -14.75 3.81 -10.12
CA GLY A 203 -14.44 3.08 -8.89
C GLY A 203 -15.34 1.87 -8.66
N ARG A 204 -16.18 1.49 -9.63
CA ARG A 204 -17.06 0.32 -9.52
C ARG A 204 -16.24 -0.96 -9.54
N ARG A 205 -16.45 -1.82 -8.55
CA ARG A 205 -15.83 -3.16 -8.54
C ARG A 205 -16.27 -3.98 -9.74
N LEU A 206 -15.29 -4.50 -10.48
CA LEU A 206 -15.47 -5.42 -11.58
C LEU A 206 -15.35 -6.88 -11.14
N TRP A 207 -14.36 -7.17 -10.30
CA TRP A 207 -14.18 -8.45 -9.63
C TRP A 207 -13.34 -8.31 -8.35
N GLU A 208 -13.39 -9.33 -7.50
CA GLU A 208 -12.59 -9.47 -6.28
C GLU A 208 -12.21 -10.95 -6.13
N LEU A 209 -10.95 -11.20 -5.78
CA LEU A 209 -10.44 -12.53 -5.46
C LEU A 209 -9.95 -12.54 -4.01
N ARG A 210 -10.19 -13.65 -3.29
CA ARG A 210 -9.71 -13.87 -1.91
C ARG A 210 -8.49 -14.79 -1.92
N THR A 211 -7.42 -14.34 -1.28
CA THR A 211 -6.17 -15.09 -1.07
C THR A 211 -6.16 -15.72 0.33
N LYS A 212 -5.33 -16.71 0.60
CA LYS A 212 -5.14 -17.35 1.91
C LYS A 212 -4.23 -16.54 2.83
N SER A 213 -3.37 -15.67 2.27
CA SER A 213 -2.47 -14.78 3.00
C SER A 213 -2.74 -13.31 2.67
N HIS A 214 -1.93 -12.40 3.22
CA HIS A 214 -1.93 -10.96 2.95
C HIS A 214 -1.52 -10.63 1.52
N VAL A 215 -1.90 -9.44 1.04
CA VAL A 215 -1.52 -8.93 -0.29
C VAL A 215 -0.90 -7.54 -0.15
N GLU A 216 0.35 -7.52 0.28
CA GLU A 216 1.14 -6.29 0.42
C GLU A 216 1.79 -5.83 -0.88
N SER A 217 2.06 -6.78 -1.78
CA SER A 217 2.55 -6.49 -3.13
C SER A 217 1.61 -5.51 -3.81
N SER A 218 2.18 -4.50 -4.47
CA SER A 218 1.43 -3.72 -5.45
C SER A 218 1.32 -4.53 -6.75
N PRO A 219 0.19 -4.48 -7.48
CA PRO A 219 0.06 -5.23 -8.73
C PRO A 219 0.90 -4.64 -9.87
N CYS A 220 1.10 -5.43 -10.92
CA CYS A 220 1.54 -4.99 -12.24
C CYS A 220 0.47 -5.35 -13.28
N ILE A 221 -0.01 -4.37 -14.03
CA ILE A 221 -0.93 -4.55 -15.15
C ILE A 221 -0.14 -4.62 -16.44
N TYR A 222 -0.32 -5.69 -17.22
CA TYR A 222 0.35 -5.88 -18.50
C TYR A 222 -0.47 -6.80 -19.40
N GLU A 223 -0.76 -6.35 -20.62
CA GLU A 223 -1.49 -7.08 -21.66
C GLU A 223 -2.82 -7.69 -21.16
N GLY A 224 -3.68 -6.87 -20.55
CA GLY A 224 -5.00 -7.28 -20.08
C GLY A 224 -5.00 -8.23 -18.89
N LYS A 225 -3.88 -8.35 -18.17
CA LYS A 225 -3.72 -9.16 -16.95
C LYS A 225 -3.13 -8.34 -15.83
N ALA A 226 -3.42 -8.75 -14.59
CA ALA A 226 -2.80 -8.28 -13.38
C ALA A 226 -1.95 -9.38 -12.75
N TYR A 227 -0.71 -9.05 -12.43
CA TYR A 227 0.26 -9.89 -11.74
C TYR A 227 0.50 -9.37 -10.33
N ILE A 228 0.46 -10.23 -9.33
CA ILE A 228 0.58 -9.80 -7.92
C ILE A 228 1.07 -10.94 -7.02
N GLY A 229 1.93 -10.59 -6.05
CA GLY A 229 2.33 -11.48 -4.97
C GLY A 229 1.36 -11.41 -3.79
N ALA A 230 1.09 -12.54 -3.15
CA ALA A 230 0.16 -12.66 -2.03
C ALA A 230 0.83 -13.32 -0.82
N GLY A 231 2.03 -12.84 -0.44
CA GLY A 231 2.75 -13.33 0.73
C GLY A 231 2.99 -14.83 0.65
N ASP A 232 2.56 -15.58 1.67
CA ASP A 232 2.66 -17.04 1.74
C ASP A 232 1.65 -17.80 0.87
N ASP A 233 0.77 -17.11 0.15
CA ASP A 233 -0.11 -17.74 -0.83
C ASP A 233 0.54 -17.79 -2.23
N GLY A 234 1.65 -17.09 -2.46
CA GLY A 234 2.43 -17.15 -3.69
C GLY A 234 2.02 -16.12 -4.75
N MET A 235 2.07 -16.48 -6.03
CA MET A 235 1.97 -15.53 -7.16
C MET A 235 0.70 -15.75 -7.98
N TYR A 236 0.04 -14.66 -8.33
CA TYR A 236 -1.21 -14.67 -9.07
C TYR A 236 -1.08 -13.97 -10.42
N CYS A 237 -1.76 -14.53 -11.43
CA CYS A 237 -2.12 -13.85 -12.67
C CYS A 237 -3.62 -13.94 -12.90
N ILE A 238 -4.26 -12.78 -13.01
CA ILE A 238 -5.71 -12.66 -13.11
C ILE A 238 -6.01 -11.75 -14.29
N ALA A 239 -6.98 -12.10 -15.15
CA ALA A 239 -7.37 -11.21 -16.23
C ALA A 239 -8.08 -9.96 -15.69
N LEU A 240 -7.82 -8.80 -16.29
CA LEU A 240 -8.50 -7.56 -15.95
C LEU A 240 -10.00 -7.63 -16.25
N LYS A 241 -10.34 -8.21 -17.41
CA LYS A 241 -11.74 -8.43 -17.79
C LYS A 241 -12.33 -9.60 -17.00
N PRO A 242 -13.42 -9.37 -16.23
CA PRO A 242 -14.08 -10.45 -15.48
C PRO A 242 -14.68 -11.50 -16.42
N ALA A 243 -14.90 -12.69 -15.87
CA ALA A 243 -15.78 -13.68 -16.48
C ALA A 243 -17.26 -13.25 -16.37
N GLY A 244 -18.17 -14.06 -16.92
CA GLY A 244 -19.61 -13.84 -16.78
C GLY A 244 -20.02 -13.68 -15.32
N GLY A 245 -20.90 -12.72 -15.04
CA GLY A 245 -21.39 -12.45 -13.68
C GLY A 245 -20.40 -11.72 -12.75
N GLY A 246 -19.30 -11.16 -13.28
CA GLY A 246 -18.34 -10.36 -12.49
C GLY A 246 -17.35 -11.18 -11.67
N GLN A 247 -17.17 -12.47 -12.00
CA GLN A 247 -16.22 -13.33 -11.32
C GLN A 247 -14.79 -13.08 -11.81
N PRO A 248 -13.77 -13.18 -10.92
CA PRO A 248 -12.38 -13.07 -11.33
C PRO A 248 -12.02 -14.25 -12.25
N ARG A 249 -11.24 -13.97 -13.31
CA ARG A 249 -10.72 -15.01 -14.20
C ARG A 249 -9.24 -15.25 -13.89
N LEU A 250 -8.99 -16.21 -13.01
CA LEU A 250 -7.64 -16.69 -12.70
C LEU A 250 -7.02 -17.35 -13.94
N ILE A 251 -5.85 -16.88 -14.36
CA ILE A 251 -5.08 -17.46 -15.48
C ILE A 251 -4.14 -18.55 -14.93
N TRP A 252 -3.36 -18.19 -13.91
CA TRP A 252 -2.51 -19.11 -13.17
C TRP A 252 -2.31 -18.62 -11.74
N HIS A 253 -1.99 -19.57 -10.86
CA HIS A 253 -1.61 -19.35 -9.46
C HIS A 253 -0.46 -20.28 -9.13
N LEU A 254 0.66 -19.71 -8.71
CA LEU A 254 1.82 -20.45 -8.23
C LEU A 254 1.77 -20.49 -6.70
N GLU A 255 1.73 -21.70 -6.14
CA GLU A 255 1.47 -21.90 -4.70
C GLU A 255 2.62 -21.39 -3.83
N GLY A 256 2.30 -20.64 -2.78
CA GLY A 256 3.31 -20.09 -1.87
C GLY A 256 4.17 -21.09 -1.10
N LYS A 257 3.89 -22.41 -1.17
CA LYS A 257 4.83 -23.42 -0.67
C LYS A 257 6.17 -23.39 -1.42
N ASP A 258 6.13 -23.09 -2.72
CA ASP A 258 7.29 -23.02 -3.62
C ASP A 258 7.75 -21.56 -3.83
N TYR A 259 6.87 -20.61 -3.50
CA TYR A 259 7.06 -19.16 -3.65
C TYR A 259 6.66 -18.40 -2.37
N PRO A 260 7.22 -18.75 -1.20
CA PRO A 260 6.82 -18.17 0.07
C PRO A 260 7.23 -16.71 0.16
N ASP A 261 6.54 -15.96 1.01
CA ASP A 261 6.87 -14.56 1.31
C ASP A 261 7.02 -13.68 0.04
N CYS A 262 6.11 -13.89 -0.92
CA CYS A 262 6.07 -13.13 -2.17
C CYS A 262 5.37 -11.78 -1.94
N GLU A 263 6.09 -10.83 -1.34
CA GLU A 263 5.56 -9.52 -0.95
C GLU A 263 6.02 -8.37 -1.88
N THR A 264 7.00 -8.62 -2.75
CA THR A 264 7.49 -7.59 -3.67
C THR A 264 6.51 -7.31 -4.80
N SER A 265 6.47 -6.06 -5.24
CA SER A 265 5.66 -5.67 -6.41
C SER A 265 6.33 -6.22 -7.67
N PRO A 266 5.64 -7.03 -8.50
CA PRO A 266 6.25 -7.56 -9.72
C PRO A 266 6.45 -6.50 -10.79
N ILE A 267 7.17 -6.91 -11.83
CA ILE A 267 7.17 -6.21 -13.12
C ILE A 267 7.01 -7.22 -14.25
N ALA A 268 6.21 -6.88 -15.27
CA ALA A 268 5.99 -7.70 -16.45
C ALA A 268 6.47 -6.96 -17.71
N HIS A 269 7.21 -7.67 -18.56
CA HIS A 269 7.71 -7.16 -19.84
C HIS A 269 8.14 -8.31 -20.74
N ASP A 270 7.92 -8.21 -22.05
CA ASP A 270 8.40 -9.18 -23.04
C ASP A 270 8.03 -10.64 -22.69
N GLY A 271 6.76 -10.84 -22.34
CA GLY A 271 6.22 -12.15 -21.98
C GLY A 271 6.75 -12.75 -20.67
N LYS A 272 7.48 -11.99 -19.85
CA LYS A 272 8.08 -12.45 -18.59
C LYS A 272 7.58 -11.62 -17.42
N VAL A 273 7.54 -12.21 -16.23
CA VAL A 273 7.20 -11.53 -14.98
C VAL A 273 8.27 -11.82 -13.94
N TYR A 274 8.72 -10.77 -13.24
CA TYR A 274 9.81 -10.84 -12.27
C TYR A 274 9.30 -10.55 -10.88
N PHE A 275 9.68 -11.41 -9.93
CA PHE A 275 9.34 -11.31 -8.52
C PHE A 275 10.59 -11.44 -7.65
N GLY A 276 10.57 -10.78 -6.50
CA GLY A 276 11.47 -11.05 -5.37
C GLY A 276 10.73 -11.79 -4.26
N LEU A 277 11.42 -12.75 -3.64
CA LEU A 277 10.93 -13.49 -2.47
C LEU A 277 11.65 -12.99 -1.21
N GLY A 278 10.87 -12.78 -0.16
CA GLY A 278 11.32 -12.28 1.13
C GLY A 278 12.10 -13.31 1.95
N GLU A 279 11.90 -13.32 3.26
CA GLU A 279 12.64 -14.11 4.22
C GLU A 279 12.46 -15.62 4.05
N GLY A 280 11.25 -16.06 3.66
CA GLY A 280 10.94 -17.46 3.44
C GLY A 280 11.58 -18.06 2.17
N GLY A 281 11.83 -17.23 1.16
CA GLY A 281 12.29 -17.68 -0.16
C GLY A 281 13.69 -17.24 -0.55
N CYS A 282 14.12 -16.03 -0.16
CA CYS A 282 15.41 -15.42 -0.47
C CYS A 282 15.85 -15.65 -1.93
N ALA A 283 15.07 -15.18 -2.91
CA ALA A 283 15.38 -15.39 -4.32
C ALA A 283 14.76 -14.31 -5.22
N VAL A 284 15.33 -14.18 -6.42
CA VAL A 284 14.66 -13.53 -7.55
C VAL A 284 14.13 -14.62 -8.47
N VAL A 285 12.89 -14.47 -8.93
CA VAL A 285 12.19 -15.47 -9.75
C VAL A 285 11.66 -14.80 -11.01
N CYS A 286 11.79 -15.49 -12.15
CA CYS A 286 11.16 -15.12 -13.40
C CYS A 286 10.21 -16.22 -13.86
N VAL A 287 9.01 -15.84 -14.25
CA VAL A 287 7.98 -16.74 -14.76
C VAL A 287 7.48 -16.27 -16.11
N ASP A 288 7.01 -17.20 -16.94
CA ASP A 288 6.32 -16.89 -18.19
C ASP A 288 4.98 -16.22 -17.88
N ALA A 289 4.73 -15.07 -18.51
CA ALA A 289 3.58 -14.23 -18.25
C ALA A 289 2.25 -14.88 -18.67
N ARG A 290 2.30 -15.87 -19.58
CA ARG A 290 1.11 -16.57 -20.10
C ARG A 290 0.81 -17.84 -19.30
N SER A 291 1.80 -18.69 -19.03
CA SER A 291 1.61 -19.99 -18.38
C SER A 291 1.86 -19.96 -16.88
N GLY A 292 2.68 -19.04 -16.40
CA GLY A 292 3.19 -19.03 -15.03
C GLY A 292 4.34 -20.02 -14.81
N GLU A 293 4.84 -20.68 -15.85
CA GLU A 293 5.98 -21.58 -15.74
C GLU A 293 7.24 -20.81 -15.28
N GLU A 294 7.96 -21.33 -14.28
CA GLU A 294 9.22 -20.75 -13.85
C GLU A 294 10.27 -20.89 -14.96
N ILE A 295 10.77 -19.77 -15.45
CA ILE A 295 11.83 -19.72 -16.47
C ILE A 295 13.18 -19.86 -15.79
N TRP A 296 13.38 -19.11 -14.70
CA TRP A 296 14.60 -19.18 -13.90
C TRP A 296 14.36 -18.69 -12.48
N ARG A 297 15.25 -19.13 -11.58
CA ARG A 297 15.34 -18.68 -10.20
C ARG A 297 16.78 -18.48 -9.80
N THR A 298 17.05 -17.35 -9.16
CA THR A 298 18.38 -16.99 -8.67
C THR A 298 18.32 -16.85 -7.15
N PRO A 299 18.87 -17.81 -6.38
CA PRO A 299 18.96 -17.70 -4.93
C PRO A 299 19.76 -16.47 -4.52
N ALA A 300 19.22 -15.70 -3.58
CA ALA A 300 19.83 -14.48 -3.06
C ALA A 300 20.42 -14.72 -1.65
N PRO A 301 21.51 -14.02 -1.29
CA PRO A 301 22.12 -14.14 0.05
C PRO A 301 21.26 -13.52 1.15
N TYR A 302 20.29 -12.68 0.77
CA TYR A 302 19.41 -11.94 1.67
C TYR A 302 17.96 -12.00 1.18
N PRO A 303 16.97 -11.75 2.06
CA PRO A 303 15.60 -11.50 1.65
C PRO A 303 15.49 -10.41 0.58
N VAL A 304 14.74 -10.67 -0.48
CA VAL A 304 14.53 -9.73 -1.59
C VAL A 304 13.21 -9.00 -1.35
N PHE A 305 13.27 -7.90 -0.60
CA PHE A 305 12.11 -7.04 -0.32
C PHE A 305 11.99 -5.82 -1.26
N SER A 306 13.07 -5.47 -1.97
CA SER A 306 12.99 -4.43 -3.01
C SER A 306 12.36 -5.00 -4.26
N SER A 307 11.43 -4.25 -4.81
CA SER A 307 10.70 -4.68 -6.00
C SER A 307 11.64 -4.61 -7.24
N PRO A 308 11.56 -5.56 -8.20
CA PRO A 308 12.48 -5.60 -9.35
C PRO A 308 12.24 -4.50 -10.39
N THR A 309 13.31 -3.94 -10.96
CA THR A 309 13.25 -2.84 -11.96
C THR A 309 13.94 -3.26 -13.25
N LEU A 310 13.34 -2.99 -14.40
CA LEU A 310 13.93 -3.25 -15.72
C LEU A 310 14.33 -1.94 -16.38
N SER A 311 15.55 -1.88 -16.91
CA SER A 311 15.95 -0.82 -17.85
C SER A 311 17.10 -1.31 -18.72
N ARG A 312 17.07 -0.96 -20.01
CA ARG A 312 18.13 -1.28 -21.00
C ARG A 312 18.56 -2.76 -21.00
N GLY A 313 17.60 -3.67 -20.95
CA GLY A 313 17.85 -5.12 -20.98
C GLY A 313 18.48 -5.69 -19.71
N LYS A 314 18.40 -4.97 -18.59
CA LYS A 314 18.92 -5.38 -17.28
C LYS A 314 17.84 -5.32 -16.21
N LEU A 315 17.89 -6.28 -15.28
CA LEU A 315 17.03 -6.35 -14.11
C LEU A 315 17.81 -5.90 -12.88
N PHE A 316 17.27 -5.00 -12.08
CA PHE A 316 17.87 -4.51 -10.85
C PHE A 316 17.00 -4.85 -9.64
N VAL A 317 17.61 -5.34 -8.56
CA VAL A 317 16.91 -5.65 -7.30
C VAL A 317 17.77 -5.23 -6.11
N GLY A 318 17.12 -4.69 -5.07
CA GLY A 318 17.70 -4.46 -3.76
C GLY A 318 17.34 -5.56 -2.76
N MET A 319 18.18 -5.78 -1.77
CA MET A 319 17.96 -6.80 -0.74
C MET A 319 18.67 -6.46 0.58
N GLY A 320 18.38 -7.23 1.63
CA GLY A 320 19.08 -7.13 2.91
C GLY A 320 18.31 -7.71 4.09
N ASN A 321 18.92 -7.66 5.28
CA ASN A 321 18.43 -8.39 6.46
C ASN A 321 17.34 -7.67 7.28
N GLY A 322 17.11 -6.38 7.06
CA GLY A 322 15.95 -5.66 7.60
C GLY A 322 14.74 -5.70 6.65
N ASN A 323 13.53 -5.64 7.18
CA ASN A 323 12.28 -5.61 6.40
C ASN A 323 11.58 -4.24 6.52
N LEU A 324 10.40 -4.04 5.92
CA LEU A 324 9.70 -2.75 5.91
C LEU A 324 9.43 -2.17 7.31
N ILE A 325 9.31 -3.03 8.33
CA ILE A 325 8.89 -2.65 9.70
C ILE A 325 10.04 -2.72 10.71
N GLU A 326 10.93 -3.69 10.56
CA GLU A 326 11.97 -4.04 11.53
C GLU A 326 13.36 -3.82 10.92
N THR A 327 14.28 -3.26 11.72
CA THR A 327 15.71 -3.19 11.37
C THR A 327 16.35 -4.58 11.37
N ALA A 328 17.49 -4.74 10.72
CA ALA A 328 18.23 -6.00 10.72
C ALA A 328 18.60 -6.44 12.16
N GLU A 329 18.92 -5.49 13.03
CA GLU A 329 19.19 -5.74 14.44
C GLU A 329 17.96 -6.30 15.18
N ALA A 330 16.79 -5.70 14.98
CA ALA A 330 15.55 -6.17 15.61
C ALA A 330 15.15 -7.56 15.11
N VAL A 331 15.27 -7.81 13.79
CA VAL A 331 15.07 -9.14 13.19
C VAL A 331 16.04 -10.16 13.80
N ARG A 332 17.33 -9.80 13.92
CA ARG A 332 18.36 -10.64 14.51
C ARG A 332 18.05 -11.00 15.96
N GLU A 333 17.72 -10.02 16.80
CA GLU A 333 17.38 -10.23 18.21
C GLU A 333 16.19 -11.18 18.38
N LYS A 334 15.11 -10.93 17.63
CA LYS A 334 13.90 -11.76 17.61
C LYS A 334 14.20 -13.20 17.21
N LYS A 335 15.04 -13.40 16.19
CA LYS A 335 15.45 -14.74 15.74
C LYS A 335 16.32 -15.45 16.77
N ILE A 336 17.27 -14.76 17.39
CA ILE A 336 18.10 -15.33 18.48
C ILE A 336 17.19 -15.82 19.62
N LYS A 337 16.23 -15.00 20.04
CA LYS A 337 15.28 -15.37 21.09
C LYS A 337 14.49 -16.63 20.73
N LYS A 338 13.97 -16.72 19.49
CA LYS A 338 13.26 -17.92 19.01
C LYS A 338 14.16 -19.16 18.98
N MET A 339 15.40 -19.04 18.54
CA MET A 339 16.35 -20.15 18.50
C MET A 339 16.68 -20.69 19.90
N ARG A 340 16.90 -19.79 20.88
CA ARG A 340 17.09 -20.18 22.29
C ARG A 340 15.86 -20.88 22.87
N GLN A 341 14.66 -20.38 22.57
CA GLN A 341 13.41 -21.01 22.99
C GLN A 341 13.18 -22.39 22.36
N ALA A 342 13.70 -22.61 21.15
CA ALA A 342 13.67 -23.90 20.47
C ALA A 342 14.80 -24.86 20.95
N GLY A 343 15.62 -24.46 21.91
CA GLY A 343 16.66 -25.30 22.50
C GLY A 343 17.88 -25.52 21.59
N LEU A 344 18.17 -24.61 20.67
CA LEU A 344 19.39 -24.69 19.86
C LEU A 344 20.63 -24.40 20.71
N GLU A 345 21.72 -25.08 20.41
CA GLU A 345 23.04 -24.85 21.01
C GLU A 345 23.57 -23.44 20.69
N GLU A 346 24.26 -22.81 21.65
CA GLU A 346 24.71 -21.41 21.51
C GLU A 346 25.68 -21.22 20.33
N ALA A 347 26.55 -22.21 20.05
CA ALA A 347 27.45 -22.16 18.90
C ALA A 347 26.70 -22.17 17.54
N GLU A 348 25.54 -22.83 17.47
CA GLU A 348 24.69 -22.81 16.27
C GLU A 348 23.90 -21.50 16.18
N ILE A 349 23.44 -20.97 17.32
CA ILE A 349 22.81 -19.65 17.41
C ILE A 349 23.77 -18.58 16.90
N ASP A 350 25.03 -18.57 17.34
CA ASP A 350 26.03 -17.59 16.92
C ASP A 350 26.30 -17.67 15.41
N ARG A 351 26.46 -18.90 14.88
CA ARG A 351 26.66 -19.13 13.44
C ARG A 351 25.49 -18.59 12.61
N ARG A 352 24.24 -18.86 13.03
CA ARG A 352 23.04 -18.36 12.34
C ARG A 352 22.88 -16.86 12.50
N ALA A 353 23.15 -16.32 13.69
CA ALA A 353 23.02 -14.91 13.99
C ALA A 353 24.06 -14.04 13.26
N ALA A 354 25.22 -14.59 12.92
CA ALA A 354 26.21 -13.91 12.07
C ALA A 354 25.65 -13.57 10.68
N LYS A 355 24.83 -14.45 10.09
CA LYS A 355 24.18 -14.23 8.79
C LYS A 355 23.09 -13.16 8.82
N LEU A 356 22.61 -12.81 10.01
CA LEU A 356 21.55 -11.82 10.25
C LEU A 356 22.12 -10.43 10.62
N ALA A 357 23.43 -10.23 10.53
CA ALA A 357 24.04 -8.92 10.74
C ALA A 357 23.47 -7.88 9.73
N PRO A 358 23.45 -6.58 10.07
CA PRO A 358 23.07 -5.55 9.13
C PRO A 358 23.90 -5.64 7.85
N ALA A 359 23.22 -5.85 6.73
CA ALA A 359 23.80 -5.97 5.41
C ALA A 359 22.70 -5.74 4.36
N GLY A 360 23.10 -5.31 3.17
CA GLY A 360 22.26 -5.27 1.99
C GLY A 360 23.09 -5.31 0.73
N GLU A 361 22.41 -5.46 -0.40
CA GLU A 361 23.05 -5.52 -1.70
C GLU A 361 22.10 -5.02 -2.79
N VAL A 362 22.67 -4.49 -3.86
CA VAL A 362 21.97 -4.28 -5.14
C VAL A 362 22.55 -5.24 -6.16
N TRP A 363 21.68 -6.00 -6.83
CA TRP A 363 22.07 -6.86 -7.94
C TRP A 363 21.61 -6.28 -9.26
N CYS A 364 22.44 -6.48 -10.29
CA CYS A 364 22.06 -6.42 -11.69
C CYS A 364 22.08 -7.83 -12.27
N LEU A 365 20.95 -8.27 -12.82
CA LEU A 365 20.78 -9.59 -13.41
C LEU A 365 20.45 -9.46 -14.90
N ASN A 366 20.81 -10.49 -15.65
CA ASN A 366 20.29 -10.68 -16.99
C ASN A 366 18.82 -11.17 -16.89
N PRO A 367 17.86 -10.44 -17.48
CA PRO A 367 16.43 -10.77 -17.37
C PRO A 367 16.03 -12.08 -18.06
N ASN A 368 16.87 -12.63 -18.95
CA ASN A 368 16.55 -13.83 -19.72
C ASN A 368 16.97 -15.13 -19.01
N ASP A 369 18.05 -15.12 -18.25
CA ASP A 369 18.60 -16.33 -17.61
C ASP A 369 18.86 -16.18 -16.10
N GLY A 370 18.57 -15.01 -15.51
CA GLY A 370 18.72 -14.75 -14.09
C GLY A 370 20.17 -14.66 -13.62
N LYS A 371 21.17 -14.70 -14.52
CA LYS A 371 22.57 -14.61 -14.09
C LYS A 371 22.87 -13.22 -13.55
N VAL A 372 23.52 -13.17 -12.40
CA VAL A 372 24.03 -11.93 -11.81
C VAL A 372 25.17 -11.42 -12.70
N ILE A 373 24.95 -10.26 -13.33
CA ILE A 373 25.95 -9.55 -14.13
C ILE A 373 26.95 -8.87 -13.18
N TRP A 374 26.41 -8.21 -12.15
CA TRP A 374 27.21 -7.61 -11.09
C TRP A 374 26.37 -7.43 -9.83
N SER A 375 27.05 -7.31 -8.69
CA SER A 375 26.45 -6.94 -7.41
C SER A 375 27.19 -5.79 -6.73
N TYR A 376 26.50 -5.03 -5.89
CA TYR A 376 27.04 -3.88 -5.15
C TYR A 376 26.67 -3.98 -3.66
N PRO A 377 27.63 -4.38 -2.79
CA PRO A 377 27.37 -4.57 -1.36
C PRO A 377 27.19 -3.23 -0.63
N LEU A 378 26.26 -3.21 0.31
CA LEU A 378 25.88 -2.05 1.11
C LEU A 378 25.84 -2.40 2.60
N PRO A 379 26.09 -1.43 3.50
CA PRO A 379 26.11 -1.69 4.94
C PRO A 379 24.76 -2.12 5.52
N ARG A 380 23.65 -1.79 4.85
CA ARG A 380 22.28 -2.05 5.31
C ARG A 380 21.35 -2.32 4.12
N THR A 381 20.13 -2.76 4.44
CA THR A 381 19.10 -3.11 3.45
C THR A 381 18.80 -1.98 2.46
N VAL A 382 18.60 -2.37 1.21
CA VAL A 382 17.92 -1.57 0.18
C VAL A 382 16.48 -2.07 0.06
N LEU A 383 15.51 -1.30 0.57
CA LEU A 383 14.09 -1.66 0.61
C LEU A 383 13.28 -1.05 -0.53
N GLY A 384 13.40 0.27 -0.73
CA GLY A 384 12.73 0.97 -1.80
C GLY A 384 13.08 0.37 -3.16
N ALA A 385 12.15 0.44 -4.11
CA ALA A 385 12.44 0.06 -5.48
C ALA A 385 13.53 0.96 -6.05
N ILE A 386 14.41 0.37 -6.84
CA ILE A 386 15.45 1.09 -7.58
C ILE A 386 14.77 1.82 -8.74
N ALA A 387 14.95 3.12 -8.88
CA ALA A 387 14.47 3.85 -10.05
C ALA A 387 15.58 3.90 -11.11
N ALA A 388 15.24 3.59 -12.37
CA ALA A 388 16.17 3.67 -13.48
C ALA A 388 15.78 4.80 -14.44
N ALA A 389 16.75 5.57 -14.92
CA ALA A 389 16.54 6.56 -15.97
C ALA A 389 17.86 6.92 -16.63
N GLU A 390 17.87 6.98 -17.97
CA GLU A 390 19.02 7.39 -18.80
C GLU A 390 20.33 6.62 -18.53
N GLY A 391 20.24 5.34 -18.15
CA GLY A 391 21.43 4.51 -17.88
C GLY A 391 22.01 4.68 -16.50
N ARG A 392 21.25 5.31 -15.61
CA ARG A 392 21.55 5.41 -14.19
C ARG A 392 20.46 4.76 -13.39
N ILE A 393 20.84 4.25 -12.24
CA ILE A 393 19.95 3.76 -11.20
C ILE A 393 20.10 4.63 -9.96
N TYR A 394 18.99 4.86 -9.27
CA TYR A 394 18.88 5.69 -8.08
C TYR A 394 18.16 4.92 -6.99
N PHE A 395 18.70 4.90 -5.78
CA PHE A 395 18.10 4.17 -4.67
C PHE A 395 18.56 4.69 -3.32
N GLY A 396 17.68 4.57 -2.34
CA GLY A 396 18.00 4.81 -0.93
C GLY A 396 18.46 3.52 -0.23
N CYS A 397 19.28 3.68 0.79
CA CYS A 397 19.64 2.61 1.70
C CYS A 397 19.29 3.00 3.14
N ARG A 398 19.04 1.99 3.97
CA ARG A 398 18.82 2.20 5.42
C ARG A 398 20.07 2.64 6.19
N ASP A 399 21.22 2.72 5.54
CA ASP A 399 22.43 3.36 6.10
C ASP A 399 22.33 4.89 6.15
N GLY A 400 21.24 5.45 5.63
CA GLY A 400 20.98 6.89 5.62
C GLY A 400 21.50 7.60 4.37
N LYS A 401 22.02 6.86 3.40
CA LYS A 401 22.57 7.41 2.16
C LYS A 401 21.71 7.11 0.95
N PHE A 402 21.74 8.05 0.02
CA PHE A 402 21.15 7.96 -1.30
C PHE A 402 22.25 7.78 -2.36
N TYR A 403 22.07 6.78 -3.22
CA TYR A 403 23.09 6.31 -4.17
C TYR A 403 22.64 6.54 -5.61
N CYS A 404 23.62 6.80 -6.48
CA CYS A 404 23.46 6.75 -7.92
C CYS A 404 24.59 5.93 -8.53
N LEU A 405 24.23 4.93 -9.34
CA LEU A 405 25.17 4.12 -10.11
C LEU A 405 24.76 4.17 -11.58
N THR A 406 25.71 3.94 -12.50
CA THR A 406 25.37 3.60 -13.88
C THR A 406 24.82 2.16 -13.95
N THR A 407 24.16 1.80 -15.04
CA THR A 407 23.75 0.41 -15.30
C THR A 407 24.93 -0.57 -15.41
N GLU A 408 26.16 -0.03 -15.48
CA GLU A 408 27.42 -0.77 -15.53
C GLU A 408 28.17 -0.78 -14.18
N LYS A 409 27.50 -0.46 -13.06
CA LYS A 409 28.04 -0.45 -11.69
C LYS A 409 28.99 0.70 -11.35
N GLU A 410 29.15 1.70 -12.22
CA GLU A 410 30.00 2.85 -11.88
C GLU A 410 29.25 3.78 -10.92
N VAL A 411 29.85 4.08 -9.77
CA VAL A 411 29.26 5.02 -8.81
C VAL A 411 29.35 6.44 -9.37
N VAL A 412 28.21 7.12 -9.41
CA VAL A 412 28.09 8.49 -9.92
C VAL A 412 28.13 9.47 -8.75
N GLY A 413 29.18 10.28 -8.70
CA GLY A 413 29.38 11.25 -7.63
C GLY A 413 29.59 10.59 -6.26
N ARG A 414 29.49 11.39 -5.20
CA ARG A 414 29.51 10.89 -3.82
C ARG A 414 28.09 10.55 -3.39
N PRO A 415 27.83 9.38 -2.76
CA PRO A 415 26.53 9.11 -2.17
C PRO A 415 26.10 10.24 -1.23
N PHE A 416 24.86 10.71 -1.40
CA PHE A 416 24.31 11.79 -0.60
C PHE A 416 23.92 11.27 0.78
N ASP A 417 24.40 11.90 1.85
CA ASP A 417 24.08 11.53 3.23
C ASP A 417 22.84 12.31 3.69
N ALA A 418 21.71 11.62 3.79
CA ALA A 418 20.46 12.18 4.27
C ALA A 418 20.35 12.15 5.81
N HIS A 419 21.34 11.54 6.48
CA HIS A 419 21.46 11.36 7.93
C HIS A 419 20.34 10.56 8.61
N ASP A 420 19.42 9.99 7.83
CA ASP A 420 18.29 9.20 8.30
C ASP A 420 17.99 8.07 7.30
N PRO A 421 17.60 6.86 7.78
CA PRO A 421 17.33 5.71 6.93
C PRO A 421 16.36 6.03 5.79
N ILE A 422 16.62 5.45 4.61
CA ILE A 422 15.77 5.62 3.43
C ILE A 422 15.17 4.26 3.07
N ALA A 423 13.89 4.07 3.39
CA ALA A 423 13.11 2.89 3.00
C ALA A 423 12.20 3.14 1.79
N THR A 424 12.01 4.41 1.39
CA THR A 424 11.13 4.78 0.28
C THR A 424 11.84 4.63 -1.08
N SER A 425 11.05 4.52 -2.14
CA SER A 425 11.53 4.52 -3.51
C SER A 425 11.66 5.96 -4.03
N PRO A 426 12.72 6.32 -4.76
CA PRO A 426 12.83 7.65 -5.34
C PRO A 426 11.81 7.90 -6.46
N ALA A 427 11.49 9.17 -6.71
CA ALA A 427 10.89 9.66 -7.94
C ALA A 427 11.95 10.37 -8.78
N VAL A 428 12.11 10.01 -10.06
CA VAL A 428 13.15 10.52 -10.97
C VAL A 428 12.49 11.29 -12.09
N GLY A 429 12.55 12.62 -11.97
CA GLY A 429 12.11 13.56 -12.98
C GLY A 429 13.13 13.73 -14.10
N THR A 430 13.05 14.85 -14.82
CA THR A 430 13.92 15.16 -15.97
C THR A 430 15.34 15.50 -15.54
N ASP A 431 15.50 16.40 -14.57
CA ASP A 431 16.78 16.89 -14.06
C ASP A 431 16.99 16.58 -12.56
N HIS A 432 15.94 16.17 -11.85
CA HIS A 432 15.94 16.02 -10.40
C HIS A 432 15.46 14.64 -9.94
N VAL A 433 15.86 14.29 -8.71
CA VAL A 433 15.42 13.08 -8.02
C VAL A 433 14.91 13.44 -6.63
N TYR A 434 13.79 12.83 -6.25
CA TYR A 434 13.05 13.10 -5.02
C TYR A 434 12.94 11.84 -4.19
N PHE A 435 13.14 11.94 -2.88
CA PHE A 435 12.96 10.81 -1.97
C PHE A 435 12.66 11.30 -0.55
N VAL A 436 12.08 10.42 0.26
CA VAL A 436 11.69 10.72 1.63
C VAL A 436 12.43 9.80 2.60
N THR A 437 13.03 10.34 3.66
CA THR A 437 13.61 9.53 4.74
C THR A 437 12.53 8.97 5.64
N GLU A 438 12.83 7.92 6.41
CA GLU A 438 11.88 7.36 7.37
C GLU A 438 11.37 8.40 8.39
N LYS A 439 12.14 9.47 8.67
CA LYS A 439 11.73 10.57 9.55
C LYS A 439 10.94 11.69 8.85
N GLY A 440 10.48 11.47 7.62
CA GLY A 440 9.59 12.42 6.95
C GLY A 440 10.27 13.67 6.40
N ARG A 441 11.55 13.58 6.05
CA ARG A 441 12.22 14.65 5.28
C ARG A 441 12.24 14.30 3.80
N LEU A 442 11.58 15.13 2.99
CA LEU A 442 11.60 15.06 1.53
C LEU A 442 12.82 15.84 1.02
N TYR A 443 13.61 15.20 0.18
CA TYR A 443 14.76 15.79 -0.50
C TYR A 443 14.48 15.91 -1.99
N CYS A 444 15.01 16.98 -2.60
CA CYS A 444 15.20 17.13 -4.04
C CYS A 444 16.70 17.31 -4.31
N LEU A 445 17.25 16.42 -5.12
CA LEU A 445 18.64 16.48 -5.56
C LEU A 445 18.69 16.69 -7.07
N ASP A 446 19.73 17.37 -7.54
CA ASP A 446 20.13 17.32 -8.94
C ASP A 446 20.53 15.87 -9.26
N ARG A 447 19.86 15.24 -10.23
CA ARG A 447 20.06 13.81 -10.50
C ARG A 447 21.42 13.53 -11.16
N ARG A 448 22.10 14.55 -11.69
CA ARG A 448 23.38 14.39 -12.38
C ARG A 448 24.54 14.29 -11.38
N THR A 449 24.45 15.06 -10.31
CA THR A 449 25.53 15.32 -9.34
C THR A 449 25.21 14.84 -7.92
N LEU A 450 23.93 14.55 -7.63
CA LEU A 450 23.38 14.31 -6.29
C LEU A 450 23.55 15.48 -5.31
N GLN A 451 23.78 16.69 -5.82
CA GLN A 451 23.78 17.88 -4.99
C GLN A 451 22.35 18.23 -4.57
N ARG A 452 22.18 18.57 -3.29
CA ARG A 452 20.88 18.99 -2.76
C ARG A 452 20.48 20.33 -3.38
N VAL A 453 19.32 20.34 -4.02
CA VAL A 453 18.66 21.57 -4.50
C VAL A 453 17.82 22.15 -3.37
N TRP A 454 16.95 21.33 -2.78
CA TRP A 454 16.17 21.70 -1.59
C TRP A 454 15.79 20.47 -0.76
N ASP A 455 15.38 20.70 0.48
CA ASP A 455 14.74 19.69 1.32
C ASP A 455 13.67 20.32 2.21
N MET A 456 12.67 19.55 2.63
CA MET A 456 11.66 20.01 3.57
C MET A 456 11.07 18.88 4.42
N PRO A 457 10.62 19.17 5.65
CA PRO A 457 9.82 18.22 6.42
C PRO A 457 8.41 18.10 5.80
N VAL A 458 7.92 16.87 5.62
CA VAL A 458 6.60 16.56 5.04
C VAL A 458 5.68 15.78 5.97
N GLY A 459 6.05 15.57 7.24
CA GLY A 459 5.12 15.10 8.27
C GLY A 459 5.75 14.27 9.38
N THR A 460 4.87 13.54 10.09
CA THR A 460 4.85 13.26 11.55
C THR A 460 5.96 12.35 12.11
N ALA A 461 5.95 12.13 13.43
CA ALA A 461 6.91 11.28 14.15
C ALA A 461 6.91 9.78 13.75
N ALA A 462 5.99 9.35 12.87
CA ALA A 462 5.89 7.95 12.44
C ALA A 462 6.79 7.68 11.21
N PRO A 463 7.30 6.43 11.05
CA PRO A 463 8.11 6.07 9.89
C PRO A 463 7.37 6.27 8.56
N PHE A 464 8.00 6.98 7.62
CA PHE A 464 7.51 7.15 6.26
C PHE A 464 7.83 5.92 5.40
N LEU A 465 6.77 5.32 4.85
CA LEU A 465 6.85 4.15 3.96
C LEU A 465 6.35 4.47 2.54
N SER A 466 5.50 5.48 2.40
CA SER A 466 4.99 5.94 1.11
C SER A 466 6.04 6.75 0.35
N SER A 467 6.11 6.53 -0.96
CA SER A 467 7.11 7.13 -1.85
C SER A 467 6.52 8.30 -2.65
N PRO A 468 7.28 9.38 -2.91
CA PRO A 468 6.79 10.56 -3.65
C PRO A 468 6.42 10.20 -5.09
N ALA A 469 5.46 10.86 -5.73
CA ALA A 469 5.21 10.74 -7.18
C ALA A 469 5.33 12.11 -7.84
N VAL A 470 5.85 12.16 -9.06
CA VAL A 470 6.14 13.42 -9.79
C VAL A 470 5.43 13.49 -11.14
#